data_AF-A0A3D1CJY0-F1
#
_entry.id   AF-A0A3D1CJY0-F1
#
_cell.length_a   1.000
_cell.length_b   1.000
_cell.length_c   1.000
_cell.angle_alpha   90.00
_cell.angle_beta   90.00
_cell.angle_gamma   90.00
#
_symmetry.space_group_name_H-M   'P 1'
#
loop_
_entity.id
_entity.type
_entity.pdbx_description
1 polymer ?
#
loop_
_entity_poly.entity_id
_entity_poly.type
_entity_poly.pdbx_seq_one_letter_code
_entity_poly.pdbx_strand_id
1 'polypeptide(L)'
;RNIHWKQDSINLYGKKLPLPRLTSWYGDKGRDYTYSSITSRPNDWNDGLLYLKREIERCFGAQFNSVLLNWYRDGEDYLNWHSDDEKELGRNPTIASANFGETRDFVV
;
A
#
# COMPACT_ATOMS: atom_id res chain seq x y z
N ARG A 1 -15.40 0.66 8.31
CA ARG A 1 -15.92 1.86 7.62
C ARG A 1 -14.86 2.98 7.47
N ASN A 2 -13.66 2.87 8.05
CA ASN A 2 -12.70 3.98 8.11
C ASN A 2 -11.67 4.00 6.98
N ILE A 3 -11.68 2.98 6.10
CA ILE A 3 -10.77 2.84 4.97
C ILE A 3 -11.57 2.85 3.68
N HIS A 4 -11.12 3.64 2.70
CA HIS A 4 -11.73 3.77 1.38
C HIS A 4 -11.19 2.70 0.44
N TRP A 5 -11.60 1.45 0.64
CA TRP A 5 -11.17 0.34 -0.20
C TRP A 5 -11.68 0.47 -1.63
N LYS A 6 -10.80 0.18 -2.59
CA LYS A 6 -11.13 0.06 -4.01
C LYS A 6 -10.42 -1.16 -4.62
N GLN A 7 -10.95 -1.67 -5.73
CA GLN A 7 -10.26 -2.67 -6.54
C GLN A 7 -9.75 -1.99 -7.80
N ASP A 8 -8.46 -1.69 -7.84
CA ASP A 8 -7.82 -1.15 -9.04
C ASP A 8 -7.63 -2.25 -10.10
N SER A 9 -7.30 -1.87 -11.33
CA SER A 9 -7.04 -2.81 -12.43
C SER A 9 -5.78 -2.41 -13.19
N ILE A 10 -5.01 -3.42 -13.61
CA ILE A 10 -3.79 -3.25 -14.40
C ILE A 10 -4.02 -3.76 -15.83
N ASN A 11 -3.26 -3.21 -16.78
CA ASN A 11 -3.25 -3.69 -18.15
C ASN A 11 -2.12 -4.72 -18.32
N LEU A 12 -2.49 -5.99 -18.54
CA LEU A 12 -1.58 -7.09 -18.81
C LEU A 12 -1.92 -7.68 -20.18
N TYR A 13 -0.94 -7.69 -21.09
CA TYR A 13 -1.09 -8.24 -22.46
C TYR A 13 -2.31 -7.68 -23.22
N GLY A 14 -2.57 -6.36 -23.07
CA GLY A 14 -3.70 -5.70 -23.71
C GLY A 14 -5.07 -5.96 -23.06
N LYS A 15 -5.12 -6.73 -21.96
CA LYS A 15 -6.34 -6.95 -21.17
C LYS A 15 -6.28 -6.19 -19.85
N LYS A 16 -7.38 -5.52 -19.51
CA LYS A 16 -7.55 -4.88 -18.19
C LYS A 16 -8.01 -5.95 -17.20
N LEU A 17 -7.16 -6.29 -16.24
CA LEU A 17 -7.45 -7.28 -15.20
C LEU A 17 -7.52 -6.60 -13.83
N PRO A 18 -8.51 -6.95 -12.99
CA PRO A 18 -8.56 -6.44 -11.62
C PRO A 18 -7.36 -6.96 -10.83
N LEU A 19 -6.83 -6.14 -9.92
CA LEU A 19 -5.87 -6.62 -8.95
C LEU A 19 -6.55 -7.67 -8.05
N PRO A 20 -5.88 -8.79 -7.73
CA PRO A 20 -6.39 -9.81 -6.82
C PRO A 20 -6.17 -9.37 -5.36
N ARG A 21 -6.64 -8.15 -5.03
CA ARG A 21 -6.68 -7.54 -3.69
C ARG A 21 -7.42 -6.21 -3.76
N LEU A 22 -7.89 -5.74 -2.62
CA LEU A 22 -8.36 -4.36 -2.45
C LEU A 22 -7.21 -3.49 -1.97
N THR A 23 -7.18 -2.25 -2.44
CA THR A 23 -6.13 -1.27 -2.11
C THR A 23 -6.75 0.01 -1.56
N SER A 24 -5.96 0.73 -0.78
CA SER A 24 -6.25 2.13 -0.44
C SER A 24 -4.96 2.86 -0.12
N TRP A 25 -4.80 4.09 -0.62
CA TRP A 25 -3.60 4.90 -0.44
C TRP A 25 -3.93 6.09 0.47
N TYR A 26 -3.16 6.26 1.53
CA TYR A 26 -3.27 7.38 2.48
C TYR A 26 -1.89 8.03 2.63
N GLY A 27 -1.85 9.33 2.88
CA GLY A 27 -0.56 10.01 2.97
C GLY A 27 -0.68 11.51 3.10
N ASP A 28 0.49 12.15 3.20
CA ASP A 28 0.59 13.60 3.18
C ASP A 28 0.11 14.16 1.82
N LYS A 29 -0.41 15.38 1.84
CA LYS A 29 -0.92 16.03 0.62
C LYS A 29 0.18 16.13 -0.43
N GLY A 30 -0.16 15.78 -1.67
CA GLY A 30 0.77 15.81 -2.81
C GLY A 30 1.70 14.60 -2.92
N ARG A 31 1.51 13.56 -2.09
CA ARG A 31 2.21 12.27 -2.22
C ARG A 31 1.47 11.33 -3.16
N ASP A 32 1.29 11.78 -4.40
CA ASP A 32 0.75 10.94 -5.46
C ASP A 32 1.75 9.80 -5.75
N TYR A 33 1.23 8.61 -6.02
CA TYR A 33 2.02 7.42 -6.28
C TYR A 33 1.47 6.71 -7.51
N THR A 34 2.34 6.30 -8.43
CA THR A 34 1.94 5.61 -9.66
C THR A 34 2.55 4.22 -9.72
N TYR A 35 1.70 3.20 -9.75
CA TYR A 35 2.11 1.80 -9.89
C TYR A 35 1.42 1.14 -11.08
N SER A 36 2.17 0.53 -11.99
CA SER A 36 1.63 -0.22 -13.13
C SER A 36 0.56 0.58 -13.92
N SER A 37 0.82 1.87 -14.15
CA SER A 37 -0.08 2.84 -14.79
C SER A 37 -1.33 3.24 -13.98
N ILE A 38 -1.44 2.83 -12.72
CA ILE A 38 -2.47 3.28 -11.78
C ILE A 38 -1.89 4.41 -10.95
N THR A 39 -2.37 5.64 -11.18
CA THR A 39 -2.04 6.77 -10.31
C THR A 39 -3.03 6.82 -9.14
N SER A 40 -2.50 6.71 -7.92
CA SER A 40 -3.25 6.85 -6.68
C SER A 40 -2.91 8.19 -6.01
N ARG A 41 -3.95 8.98 -5.75
CA ARG A 41 -3.86 10.18 -4.92
C ARG A 41 -4.14 9.81 -3.46
N PRO A 42 -3.36 10.31 -2.50
CA PRO A 42 -3.53 9.94 -1.11
C PRO A 42 -4.85 10.47 -0.58
N ASN A 43 -5.60 9.62 0.11
CA ASN A 43 -6.65 10.05 1.01
C ASN A 43 -6.02 10.74 2.23
N ASP A 44 -6.75 11.66 2.85
CA ASP A 44 -6.34 12.25 4.12
C ASP A 44 -6.26 11.17 5.21
N TRP A 45 -5.22 11.23 6.03
CA TRP A 45 -5.02 10.34 7.17
C TRP A 45 -6.25 10.29 8.09
N ASN A 46 -6.56 9.09 8.61
CA ASN A 46 -7.51 8.91 9.71
C ASN A 46 -6.77 8.60 11.03
N ASP A 47 -7.47 8.78 12.15
CA ASP A 47 -6.88 8.65 13.50
C ASP A 47 -6.24 7.28 13.77
N GLY A 48 -6.83 6.20 13.25
CA GLY A 48 -6.29 4.85 13.40
C GLY A 48 -4.97 4.67 12.67
N LEU A 49 -4.87 5.20 11.45
CA LEU A 49 -3.62 5.18 10.68
C LEU A 49 -2.56 6.09 11.30
N LEU A 50 -2.94 7.27 11.82
CA LEU A 50 -2.02 8.15 12.54
C LEU A 50 -1.50 7.53 13.84
N TYR A 51 -2.31 6.75 14.53
CA TYR A 51 -1.88 5.97 15.68
C TYR A 51 -0.83 4.93 15.29
N LEU A 52 -1.13 4.07 14.31
CA LEU A 52 -0.19 3.04 13.83
C LEU A 52 1.12 3.65 13.32
N LYS A 53 1.02 4.72 12.52
CA LYS A 53 2.16 5.48 12.03
C LYS A 53 3.07 5.91 13.19
N ARG A 54 2.54 6.57 14.22
CA ARG A 54 3.32 7.05 15.37
C ARG A 54 4.00 5.92 16.13
N GLU A 55 3.31 4.79 16.35
CA GLU A 55 3.91 3.64 17.03
C GLU A 55 5.06 3.03 16.24
N ILE A 56 4.91 2.88 14.92
CA ILE A 56 5.97 2.39 14.04
C ILE A 56 7.15 3.38 14.03
N GLU A 57 6.89 4.68 13.85
CA GLU A 57 7.94 5.71 13.86
C GLU A 57 8.74 5.71 15.17
N ARG A 58 8.05 5.53 16.31
CA ARG A 58 8.69 5.43 17.63
C ARG A 58 9.58 4.20 17.76
N CYS A 59 9.16 3.06 17.22
CA CYS A 59 9.92 1.81 17.30
C CYS A 59 11.17 1.81 16.41
N PHE A 60 11.09 2.40 15.22
CA PHE A 60 12.16 2.33 14.22
C PHE A 60 13.01 3.61 14.12
N GLY A 61 12.59 4.72 14.74
CA GLY A 61 13.29 6.00 14.64
C GLY A 61 13.28 6.59 13.22
N ALA A 62 12.34 6.16 12.38
CA ALA A 62 12.14 6.64 11.01
C ALA A 62 10.84 7.44 10.92
N GLN A 63 10.69 8.25 9.88
CA GLN A 63 9.44 8.95 9.56
C GLN A 63 8.85 8.40 8.28
N PHE A 64 7.52 8.28 8.24
CA PHE A 64 6.77 7.84 7.08
C PHE A 64 5.82 8.95 6.63
N ASN A 65 5.52 9.03 5.35
CA ASN A 65 4.68 10.10 4.77
C ASN A 65 3.48 9.55 3.98
N SER A 66 3.39 8.23 3.85
CA SER A 66 2.34 7.54 3.09
C SER A 66 2.22 6.10 3.56
N VAL A 67 1.08 5.48 3.23
CA VAL A 67 0.81 4.06 3.46
C VAL A 67 -0.07 3.51 2.34
N LEU A 68 0.36 2.40 1.74
CA LEU A 68 -0.48 1.54 0.92
C LEU A 68 -1.08 0.46 1.80
N LEU A 69 -2.41 0.45 1.89
CA LEU A 69 -3.12 -0.66 2.49
C LEU A 69 -3.43 -1.69 1.41
N ASN A 70 -3.13 -2.95 1.69
CA ASN A 70 -3.56 -4.10 0.91
C ASN A 70 -4.51 -4.94 1.77
N TRP A 71 -5.72 -5.19 1.27
CA TRP A 71 -6.66 -6.12 1.89
C TRP A 71 -6.86 -7.32 0.99
N TYR A 72 -6.35 -8.45 1.47
CA TYR A 72 -6.52 -9.75 0.85
C TYR A 72 -7.72 -10.45 1.51
N ARG A 73 -8.79 -10.63 0.74
CA ARG A 73 -10.11 -11.03 1.26
C ARG A 73 -10.14 -12.49 1.73
N ASP A 74 -9.44 -13.36 1.02
CA ASP A 74 -9.31 -14.80 1.24
C ASP A 74 -7.98 -15.30 0.67
N GLY A 75 -7.74 -16.61 0.63
CA GLY A 75 -6.50 -17.21 0.11
C GLY A 75 -6.26 -17.06 -1.39
N GLU A 76 -7.26 -16.58 -2.16
CA GLU A 76 -7.14 -16.38 -3.62
C GLU A 76 -6.63 -14.98 -3.97
N ASP A 77 -6.62 -14.05 -3.00
CA ASP A 77 -6.00 -12.73 -3.15
C ASP A 77 -4.49 -12.80 -2.88
N TYR A 78 -3.70 -12.21 -3.79
CA TYR A 78 -2.24 -12.28 -3.77
C TYR A 78 -1.57 -11.01 -4.33
N LEU A 79 -0.24 -11.00 -4.26
CA LEU A 79 0.62 -10.02 -4.91
C LEU A 79 1.75 -10.77 -5.62
N ASN A 80 1.92 -10.49 -6.91
CA ASN A 80 3.01 -11.08 -7.70
C ASN A 80 4.37 -10.55 -7.24
N TRP A 81 5.42 -11.27 -7.61
CA TRP A 81 6.81 -10.81 -7.50
C TRP A 81 6.96 -9.39 -8.04
N HIS A 82 7.49 -8.50 -7.21
CA HIS A 82 7.75 -7.10 -7.51
C HIS A 82 8.85 -6.57 -6.58
N SER A 83 9.32 -5.38 -6.90
CA SER A 83 10.12 -4.54 -6.02
C SER A 83 9.42 -3.20 -5.86
N ASP A 84 9.48 -2.61 -4.68
CA ASP A 84 9.03 -1.24 -4.41
C ASP A 84 10.12 -0.26 -4.88
N ASP A 85 10.22 -0.07 -6.20
CA ASP A 85 11.26 0.72 -6.87
C ASP A 85 10.71 2.00 -7.53
N GLU A 86 9.52 2.44 -7.10
CA GLU A 86 8.89 3.64 -7.64
C GLU A 86 9.70 4.89 -7.32
N LYS A 87 9.85 5.75 -8.33
CA LYS A 87 10.68 6.96 -8.25
C LYS A 87 10.21 7.90 -7.14
N GLU A 88 8.92 7.90 -6.86
CA GLU A 88 8.24 8.70 -5.85
C GLU A 88 8.68 8.33 -4.42
N LEU A 89 9.16 7.10 -4.20
CA LEU A 89 9.72 6.66 -2.91
C LEU A 89 11.15 7.17 -2.68
N GLY A 90 11.82 7.65 -3.73
CA GLY A 90 13.18 8.14 -3.66
C GLY A 90 14.23 7.03 -3.68
N ARG A 91 15.48 7.39 -3.37
CA ARG A 91 16.61 6.46 -3.39
C ARG A 91 16.73 5.72 -2.06
N ASN A 92 16.78 4.39 -2.10
CA ASN A 92 16.88 3.51 -0.92
C ASN A 92 15.77 3.79 0.11
N PRO A 93 14.48 3.66 -0.28
CA PRO A 93 13.39 3.94 0.61
C PRO A 93 13.39 3.01 1.82
N THR A 94 12.97 3.53 2.97
CA THR A 94 12.69 2.73 4.15
C THR A 94 11.21 2.35 4.14
N ILE A 95 10.92 1.06 4.10
CA ILE A 95 9.56 0.52 4.05
C ILE A 95 9.29 -0.26 5.33
N ALA A 96 8.17 0.05 5.98
CA ALA A 96 7.67 -0.71 7.12
C ALA A 96 6.39 -1.44 6.71
N SER A 97 6.32 -2.74 6.99
CA SER A 97 5.14 -3.56 6.75
C SER A 97 4.54 -4.05 8.07
N ALA A 98 3.23 -3.85 8.24
CA ALA A 98 2.46 -4.29 9.40
C ALA A 98 1.24 -5.08 8.92
N ASN A 99 1.01 -6.25 9.51
CA ASN A 99 0.00 -7.20 9.07
C ASN A 99 -1.03 -7.46 10.18
N PHE A 100 -2.30 -7.59 9.79
CA PHE A 100 -3.42 -7.84 10.69
C PHE A 100 -4.36 -8.87 10.07
N GLY A 101 -4.91 -9.76 10.89
CA GLY A 101 -5.84 -10.80 10.45
C GLY A 101 -5.14 -12.15 10.26
N GLU A 102 -5.55 -12.88 9.22
CA GLU A 102 -5.07 -14.24 8.93
C GLU A 102 -3.59 -14.25 8.51
N THR A 103 -2.87 -15.31 8.87
CA THR A 103 -1.45 -15.45 8.52
C THR A 103 -1.27 -15.73 7.01
N ARG A 104 -0.20 -15.19 6.42
CA ARG A 104 0.11 -15.33 4.99
C ARG A 104 1.60 -15.49 4.77
N ASP A 105 1.96 -16.23 3.73
CA ASP A 105 3.35 -16.39 3.31
C ASP A 105 3.86 -15.11 2.64
N PHE A 106 5.05 -14.67 3.07
CA PHE A 106 5.80 -13.58 2.46
C PHE A 106 7.13 -14.13 1.99
N VAL A 107 7.37 -14.09 0.68
CA VAL A 107 8.57 -14.65 0.05
C VAL A 107 9.48 -13.51 -0.40
N VAL A 108 10.77 -13.61 -0.06
CA VAL A 108 11.83 -12.61 -0.34
C VAL A 108 12.97 -13.20 -1.14
#